data_AF-A0A962A2C9-F1
#
_entry.id   AF-A0A962A2C9-F1
#
_cell.length_a   1.000
_cell.length_b   1.000
_cell.length_c   1.000
_cell.angle_alpha   90.00
_cell.angle_beta   90.00
_cell.angle_gamma   90.00
#
_symmetry.space_group_name_H-M   'P 1'
#
loop_
_entity.id
_entity.type
_entity.pdbx_description
1 polymer ?
#
loop_
_entity_poly.entity_id
_entity_poly.type
_entity_poly.pdbx_seq_one_letter_code
_entity_poly.pdbx_strand_id
1 'polypeptide(L)' 'MPSHAQLAAKLLRDAATFFKTISEQNPPLKEQMDENASVFEQVADLVESDPTGVIEDPE' A
#
# COMPACT_ATOMS: atom_id res chain seq x y z
N MET A 1 -14.16 -8.63 -15.98
CA MET A 1 -14.16 -8.70 -14.51
C MET A 1 -12.73 -8.57 -14.05
N PRO A 2 -12.44 -7.84 -12.96
CA PRO A 2 -11.08 -7.75 -12.44
C PRO A 2 -10.61 -9.12 -11.96
N SER A 3 -9.31 -9.39 -12.08
CA SER A 3 -8.69 -10.55 -11.42
C SER A 3 -8.65 -10.35 -9.90
N HIS A 4 -8.43 -11.43 -9.14
CA HIS A 4 -8.25 -11.32 -7.69
C HIS A 4 -7.06 -10.40 -7.33
N ALA A 5 -5.98 -10.46 -8.11
CA ALA A 5 -4.82 -9.58 -7.94
C ALA A 5 -5.19 -8.10 -8.13
N GLN A 6 -5.96 -7.76 -9.17
CA GLN A 6 -6.44 -6.40 -9.40
C GLN A 6 -7.36 -5.90 -8.27
N LEU A 7 -8.21 -6.78 -7.74
CA LEU A 7 -9.08 -6.43 -6.62
C LEU A 7 -8.27 -6.19 -5.33
N ALA A 8 -7.29 -7.05 -5.04
CA ALA A 8 -6.41 -6.91 -3.89
C ALA A 8 -5.55 -5.63 -3.98
N ALA A 9 -4.96 -5.35 -5.14
CA ALA A 9 -4.19 -4.14 -5.39
C ALA A 9 -5.04 -2.88 -5.21
N LYS A 10 -6.29 -2.88 -5.71
CA LYS A 10 -7.22 -1.78 -5.47
C LYS A 10 -7.49 -1.57 -3.98
N LEU A 11 -7.76 -2.65 -3.23
CA LEU A 11 -8.02 -2.57 -1.79
C LEU A 11 -6.82 -1.97 -1.03
N LEU A 12 -5.60 -2.35 -1.41
CA LEU A 12 -4.36 -1.81 -0.82
C LEU A 12 -4.19 -0.32 -1.12
N ARG A 13 -4.48 0.13 -2.35
CA ARG A 13 -4.46 1.57 -2.71
C ARG A 13 -5.54 2.38 -1.99
N ASP A 14 -6.71 1.80 -1.79
CA ASP A 14 -7.78 2.43 -0.99
C ASP A 14 -7.33 2.60 0.47
N ALA A 15 -6.64 1.60 1.04
CA ALA A 15 -6.05 1.69 2.39
C ALA A 15 -4.92 2.73 2.47
N ALA A 16 -4.06 2.82 1.45
CA ALA A 16 -3.04 3.88 1.39
C ALA A 16 -3.66 5.29 1.37
N THR A 17 -4.74 5.47 0.62
CA THR A 17 -5.51 6.73 0.59
C THR A 17 -6.09 7.07 1.96
N PHE A 18 -6.58 6.06 2.69
CA PHE A 18 -7.04 6.23 4.06
C PHE A 18 -5.92 6.72 5.00
N PHE A 19 -4.72 6.13 4.92
CA PHE A 19 -3.58 6.59 5.72
C PHE A 19 -3.15 8.02 5.36
N LYS A 20 -3.10 8.38 4.07
CA LYS A 20 -2.83 9.77 3.64
C LYS A 20 -3.86 10.75 4.23
N THR A 21 -5.13 10.35 4.24
CA THR A 21 -6.23 11.14 4.83
C THR A 21 -6.05 11.33 6.35
N ILE A 22 -5.56 10.32 7.07
CA ILE A 22 -5.21 10.46 8.50
C ILE A 22 -4.00 11.38 8.66
N SER A 23 -2.98 11.26 7.80
CA SER A 23 -1.75 12.05 7.85
C SER A 23 -2.04 13.55 7.73
N GLU A 24 -2.95 13.92 6.82
CA GLU A 24 -3.39 15.30 6.61
C GLU A 24 -4.13 15.87 7.82
N GLN A 25 -4.93 15.05 8.50
CA GLN A 25 -5.74 15.47 9.64
C GLN A 25 -4.99 15.45 10.98
N ASN A 26 -3.88 14.69 11.07
CA ASN A 26 -3.16 14.44 12.32
C ASN A 26 -1.65 14.72 12.14
N PRO A 27 -1.22 15.99 12.25
CA PRO A 27 0.19 16.36 12.08
C PRO A 27 1.20 15.54 12.91
N PRO A 28 0.91 15.16 14.18
CA PRO A 28 1.82 14.32 14.95
C PRO A 28 2.03 12.90 14.39
N LEU A 29 1.07 12.40 13.61
CA LEU A 29 1.13 11.06 13.00
C LEU A 29 1.50 11.12 11.51
N LYS A 30 1.73 12.32 10.96
CA LYS A 30 1.87 12.51 9.52
C LYS A 30 2.94 11.62 8.90
N GLU A 31 4.15 11.65 9.44
CA GLU A 31 5.28 10.89 8.92
C GLU A 31 5.00 9.38 8.92
N GLN A 32 4.53 8.85 10.05
CA GLN A 32 4.20 7.43 10.18
C GLN A 32 3.06 7.01 9.22
N MET A 33 2.04 7.84 9.05
CA MET A 33 0.93 7.52 8.15
C MET A 33 1.32 7.65 6.68
N ASP A 34 2.19 8.60 6.33
CA ASP A 34 2.75 8.72 4.97
C ASP A 34 3.63 7.50 4.64
N GLU A 35 4.44 7.03 5.59
CA GLU A 35 5.22 5.79 5.45
C GLU A 35 4.33 4.56 5.25
N ASN A 36 3.31 4.39 6.11
CA ASN A 36 2.33 3.31 5.96
C ASN A 36 1.64 3.37 4.59
N ALA A 37 1.20 4.56 4.15
CA ALA A 37 0.59 4.72 2.84
C ALA A 37 1.54 4.28 1.71
N SER A 38 2.81 4.67 1.79
CA SER A 38 3.82 4.29 0.79
C SER A 38 4.04 2.78 0.74
N VAL A 39 4.10 2.09 1.89
CA VAL A 39 4.24 0.63 1.95
C VAL A 39 3.05 -0.06 1.29
N PHE A 40 1.83 0.39 1.58
CA PHE A 40 0.62 -0.18 0.97
C PHE A 40 0.58 0.04 -0.55
N GLU A 41 1.04 1.19 -1.05
CA GLU A 41 1.16 1.47 -2.49
C GLU A 41 2.16 0.52 -3.15
N GLN A 42 3.35 0.35 -2.55
CA GLN A 42 4.36 -0.56 -3.06
C GLN A 42 3.87 -2.02 -3.12
N VAL A 43 3.20 -2.50 -2.06
CA VAL A 43 2.64 -3.86 -2.04
C VAL A 43 1.49 -4.01 -3.04
N ALA A 44 0.68 -2.97 -3.27
CA ALA A 44 -0.35 -2.99 -4.29
C ALA A 44 0.24 -3.20 -5.68
N ASP A 45 1.34 -2.51 -5.98
CA ASP A 45 2.04 -2.63 -7.26
C ASP A 45 2.67 -4.02 -7.42
N LEU A 46 3.28 -4.57 -6.36
CA LEU A 46 3.83 -5.93 -6.36
C LEU A 46 2.74 -6.98 -6.58
N VAL A 47 1.64 -6.94 -5.84
CA VAL A 47 0.54 -7.91 -5.96
C VAL A 47 -0.12 -7.85 -7.34
N GLU A 48 -0.22 -6.67 -7.95
CA GLU A 48 -0.78 -6.54 -9.29
C GLU A 48 0.15 -7.05 -10.40
N SER A 49 1.47 -6.83 -10.25
CA SER A 49 2.46 -7.13 -11.29
C SER A 49 3.08 -8.52 -11.17
N ASP A 50 3.37 -8.98 -9.96
CA ASP A 50 3.91 -10.30 -9.64
C ASP A 50 3.35 -10.80 -8.29
N PRO A 51 2.10 -11.33 -8.27
CA PRO A 51 1.44 -11.77 -7.04
C PRO A 51 2.14 -12.93 -6.30
N THR A 52 3.14 -13.55 -6.93
CA THR A 52 3.90 -14.68 -6.37
C THR A 52 5.38 -14.34 -6.15
N GLY A 53 5.76 -13.08 -6.38
CA GLY A 53 7.13 -12.60 -6.17
C GLY A 53 7.56 -12.75 -4.72
N VAL A 54 8.85 -13.00 -4.52
CA VAL A 54 9.46 -13.13 -3.20
C VAL A 54 10.31 -11.90 -2.95
N ILE A 55 10.12 -11.27 -1.79
CA ILE A 55 11.00 -10.18 -1.34
C ILE A 55 12.23 -10.83 -0.69
N GLU A 56 13.40 -10.63 -1.28
CA GLU A 56 14.68 -11.03 -0.69
C GLU A 56 15.06 -9.99 0.38
N ASP A 57 15.19 -10.42 1.63
CA ASP A 57 15.65 -9.57 2.73
C ASP A 57 17.18 -9.41 2.58
N PRO A 58 17.72 -8.18 2.49
CA PRO A 58 19.17 -8.01 2.45
C PRO A 58 19.76 -8.34 3.82
N GLU A 59 20.46 -9.47 3.93
CA GLU A 59 21.27 -9.85 5.11
C GLU A 59 22.32 -8.79 5.50
#